data_AF-Q564H8-F1
#
_entry.id   AF-Q564H8-F1
#
_cell.length_a   1.000
_cell.length_b   1.000
_cell.length_c   1.000
_cell.angle_alpha   90.00
_cell.angle_beta   90.00
_cell.angle_gamma   90.00
#
_symmetry.space_group_name_H-M   'P 1'
#
loop_
_entity.id
_entity.type
_entity.pdbx_description
1 polymer ?
#
loop_
_entity_poly.entity_id
_entity_poly.type
_entity_poly.pdbx_seq_one_letter_code
_entity_poly.pdbx_strand_id
1 'polypeptide(L)' 'CSGRDKIETPEQFKQAEETTKKLDLDGLLVIGGDDSNTNACLLAENFR' A
#
# COMPACT_ATOMS: atom_id res chain seq x y z
N CYS A 1 -4.74 -7.12 15.21
CA CYS A 1 -5.01 -5.69 15.46
C CYS A 1 -4.82 -4.92 14.16
N SER A 2 -5.65 -3.91 13.86
CA SER A 2 -5.50 -3.03 12.69
C SER A 2 -4.75 -1.75 13.07
N GLY A 3 -3.92 -1.22 12.16
CA GLY A 3 -3.23 0.07 12.29
C GLY A 3 -3.93 1.19 11.50
N ARG A 4 -3.57 2.45 11.76
CA ARG A 4 -4.05 3.64 11.02
C ARG A 4 -2.89 4.43 10.42
N ASP A 5 -1.81 3.75 10.10
CA ASP A 5 -0.62 4.38 9.54
C ASP A 5 -0.90 4.90 8.13
N LYS A 6 -0.45 6.12 7.86
CA LYS A 6 -0.53 6.75 6.55
C LYS A 6 0.75 6.46 5.75
N ILE A 7 0.57 6.17 4.46
CA ILE A 7 1.66 5.96 3.51
C ILE A 7 1.76 7.23 2.68
N GLU A 8 2.79 8.02 2.91
CA GLU A 8 2.95 9.36 2.34
C GLU A 8 4.35 9.57 1.75
N THR A 9 5.38 8.89 2.26
CA THR A 9 6.75 9.09 1.78
C THR A 9 7.14 8.08 0.69
N PRO A 10 8.01 8.48 -0.26
CA PRO A 10 8.50 7.58 -1.32
C PRO A 10 9.11 6.27 -0.79
N GLU A 11 9.79 6.33 0.36
CA GLU A 11 10.40 5.17 0.99
C GLU A 11 9.35 4.16 1.47
N GLN A 12 8.21 4.64 1.99
CA GLN A 12 7.11 3.77 2.42
C GLN A 12 6.44 3.07 1.23
N PHE A 13 6.25 3.78 0.12
CA PHE A 13 5.76 3.18 -1.12
C PHE A 13 6.70 2.12 -1.66
N LYS A 14 8.01 2.40 -1.67
CA LYS A 14 9.04 1.44 -2.09
C LYS A 14 9.08 0.20 -1.20
N GLN A 15 8.93 0.35 0.12
CA GLN A 15 8.85 -0.80 1.02
C GLN A 15 7.62 -1.67 0.73
N ALA A 16 6.48 -1.06 0.40
CA ALA A 16 5.28 -1.80 0.01
C ALA A 16 5.51 -2.59 -1.29
N GLU A 17 6.14 -1.96 -2.29
CA GLU A 17 6.49 -2.61 -3.56
C GLU A 17 7.50 -3.76 -3.38
N GLU A 18 8.57 -3.53 -2.62
CA GLU A 18 9.57 -4.57 -2.32
C GLU A 18 8.95 -5.75 -1.58
N THR A 19 8.03 -5.48 -0.65
CA THR A 19 7.33 -6.54 0.09
C THR A 19 6.40 -7.34 -0.80
N THR A 20 5.61 -6.69 -1.65
CA THR A 20 4.70 -7.37 -2.60
C THR A 20 5.48 -8.22 -3.61
N LYS A 21 6.59 -7.72 -4.15
CA LYS A 21 7.50 -8.48 -5.03
C LYS A 21 8.18 -9.65 -4.32
N LYS A 22 8.65 -9.45 -3.09
CA LYS A 22 9.31 -10.50 -2.29
C LYS A 22 8.34 -11.65 -1.97
N LEU A 23 7.07 -11.34 -1.80
CA LEU A 23 6.02 -12.31 -1.51
C LEU A 23 5.35 -12.88 -2.77
N ASP A 24 5.77 -12.45 -3.97
CA ASP A 24 5.23 -12.88 -5.26
C ASP A 24 3.70 -12.72 -5.33
N LEU A 25 3.20 -11.55 -4.94
CA LEU A 25 1.77 -11.26 -4.90
C LEU A 25 1.27 -10.76 -6.26
N ASP A 26 0.22 -11.38 -6.79
CA ASP A 26 -0.48 -10.90 -8.00
C ASP A 26 -1.29 -9.62 -7.75
N GLY A 27 -1.59 -9.30 -6.48
CA GLY A 27 -2.38 -8.13 -6.13
C GLY A 27 -2.43 -7.83 -4.64
N LEU A 28 -2.85 -6.60 -4.31
CA LEU A 28 -2.99 -6.10 -2.95
C LEU A 28 -4.41 -5.60 -2.71
N LEU A 29 -5.10 -6.16 -1.72
CA LEU A 29 -6.44 -5.73 -1.28
C LEU A 29 -6.34 -4.95 0.03
N VAL A 30 -6.72 -3.67 0.00
CA VAL A 30 -6.82 -2.83 1.20
C VAL A 30 -8.27 -2.81 1.68
N ILE A 31 -8.50 -3.19 2.94
CA ILE A 31 -9.83 -3.14 3.58
C ILE A 31 -9.80 -2.10 4.69
N GLY A 32 -10.59 -1.03 4.54
CA GLY A 32 -10.67 0.02 5.53
C GLY A 32 -11.61 1.15 5.15
N GLY A 33 -11.49 2.27 5.87
CA GLY A 33 -12.27 3.48 5.63
C GLY A 33 -11.70 4.34 4.50
N ASP A 34 -12.13 5.59 4.46
CA ASP A 34 -11.71 6.62 3.50
C ASP A 34 -10.20 6.87 3.50
N ASP A 35 -9.57 6.99 4.67
CA ASP A 35 -8.11 7.16 4.79
C ASP A 35 -7.36 5.95 4.20
N SER A 36 -7.84 4.72 4.49
CA SER A 36 -7.21 3.50 3.97
C SER A 36 -7.37 3.39 2.45
N ASN A 37 -8.52 3.77 1.92
CA ASN A 37 -8.77 3.81 0.47
C ASN A 37 -7.93 4.89 -0.23
N THR A 38 -7.60 5.99 0.47
CA THR A 38 -6.67 6.99 -0.04
C THR A 38 -5.26 6.41 -0.21
N ASN A 39 -4.76 5.69 0.80
CA ASN A 39 -3.48 4.98 0.68
C ASN A 39 -3.51 3.95 -0.45
N ALA A 40 -4.62 3.21 -0.61
CA ALA A 40 -4.78 2.22 -1.67
C ALA A 40 -4.69 2.84 -3.07
N CYS A 41 -5.30 4.01 -3.26
CA CYS A 41 -5.22 4.76 -4.52
C CYS A 41 -3.79 5.20 -4.84
N LEU A 42 -3.07 5.74 -3.84
CA LEU A 42 -1.68 6.18 -4.00
C LEU A 42 -0.74 4.99 -4.28
N LEU A 43 -0.93 3.86 -3.59
CA LEU A 43 -0.18 2.63 -3.85
C LEU A 43 -0.44 2.10 -5.27
N ALA A 44 -1.71 2.09 -5.70
CA ALA A 44 -2.06 1.63 -7.04
C ALA A 44 -1.45 2.50 -8.14
N GLU A 45 -1.38 3.81 -7.95
CA GLU A 45 -0.72 4.72 -8.90
C GLU A 45 0.81 4.54 -8.88
N ASN A 46 1.41 4.26 -7.71
CA ASN A 46 2.84 3.99 -7.61
C ASN A 46 3.24 2.62 -8.19
N PHE A 47 2.33 1.64 -8.20
CA PHE A 47 2.58 0.28 -8.74
C PHE A 47 2.36 0.16 -10.26
N ARG A 48 1.95 1.25 -10.92
CA ARG A 48 1.78 1.29 -12.37
C ARG A 48 3.08 1.14 -13.16
#